data_AF-A0A0U1P1I6-F1
#
_entry.id   AF-A0A0U1P1I6-F1
#
_cell.length_a   1.000
_cell.length_b   1.000
_cell.length_c   1.000
_cell.angle_alpha   90.00
_cell.angle_beta   90.00
_cell.angle_gamma   90.00
#
_symmetry.space_group_name_H-M   'P 1'
#
loop_
_entity.id
_entity.type
_entity.pdbx_description
1 polymer ?
#
loop_
_entity_poly.entity_id
_entity_poly.type
_entity_poly.pdbx_seq_one_letter_code
_entity_poly.pdbx_strand_id
1 'polypeptide(L)'
;MEICVRSGDTIEYYSHLFTIPFELILDSNPSQIQTSLNASEMINIPGFLVKPYIIKEGETISKIATSRKLSTDAILLLNQDYRAEEIKVGDTILLPMRITKPYFQTKSPCDSKKLGEYITRLKKVYPFINVFTVGTSVLGSPIQEIRIGKGKKIVHMNASFHANEWITTMVLMSLVNNYLLSLTNGSPIRGEKSIQQYQDVQLSIVPMVNPDGVDLVLNGPPSLHHDEVINMNEGSNDFVHWKANIRGVDLNRQFPANWEKVKNSNKHTNSPAPRDFPGSFSLSEPEAIAMAELAKNNFFDRLLAFHTQGKEFYWGYEGHEPNEAEEIAKEIERVSGYQAIRYVDSHAGYKDWYIQEFKRPGFTLEFGWGINPLPLSQFAEILKIAEKIFIVALTY
;
A
#
# COMPACT_ATOMS: atom_id res chain seq x y z
N MET A 1 8.17 0.79 -18.32
CA MET A 1 8.62 1.28 -19.64
C MET A 1 8.19 0.28 -20.68
N GLU A 2 7.62 0.73 -21.80
CA GLU A 2 7.28 -0.18 -22.91
C GLU A 2 8.43 -0.24 -23.92
N ILE A 3 8.68 -1.43 -24.47
CA ILE A 3 9.66 -1.67 -25.52
C ILE A 3 9.02 -2.49 -26.64
N CYS A 4 9.47 -2.27 -27.88
CA CYS A 4 9.06 -3.06 -29.03
C CYS A 4 9.98 -4.28 -29.18
N VAL A 5 9.40 -5.46 -29.31
CA VAL A 5 10.14 -6.73 -29.37
C VAL A 5 10.82 -6.88 -30.73
N ARG A 6 12.12 -7.20 -30.73
CA ARG A 6 12.87 -7.50 -31.96
C ARG A 6 12.84 -9.00 -32.26
N SER A 7 13.07 -9.35 -33.51
CA SER A 7 13.15 -10.76 -33.91
C SER A 7 14.24 -11.50 -33.14
N GLY A 8 13.88 -12.57 -32.45
CA GLY A 8 14.79 -13.40 -31.66
C GLY A 8 15.03 -12.96 -30.21
N ASP A 9 14.51 -11.80 -29.79
CA ASP A 9 14.58 -11.39 -28.38
C ASP A 9 13.69 -12.31 -27.50
N THR A 10 14.09 -12.52 -26.25
CA THR A 10 13.31 -13.29 -25.25
C THR A 10 13.13 -12.52 -23.94
N ILE A 11 12.23 -12.97 -23.07
CA ILE A 11 12.05 -12.37 -21.73
C ILE A 11 13.35 -12.52 -20.91
N GLU A 12 14.05 -13.66 -21.02
CA GLU A 12 15.35 -13.89 -20.38
C GLU A 12 16.39 -12.89 -20.86
N TYR A 13 16.42 -12.60 -22.16
CA TYR A 13 17.31 -11.59 -22.71
C TYR A 13 17.03 -10.21 -22.08
N TYR A 14 15.76 -9.79 -22.00
CA TYR A 14 15.40 -8.51 -21.37
C TYR A 14 15.66 -8.49 -19.86
N SER A 15 15.46 -9.61 -19.17
CA SER A 15 15.77 -9.78 -17.75
C SER A 15 17.26 -9.51 -17.48
N HIS A 16 18.15 -10.08 -18.28
CA HIS A 16 19.58 -9.82 -18.17
C HIS A 16 19.94 -8.38 -18.56
N LEU A 17 19.40 -7.90 -19.69
CA LEU A 17 19.71 -6.57 -20.23
C LEU A 17 19.37 -5.44 -19.25
N PHE A 18 18.20 -5.55 -18.61
CA PHE A 18 17.72 -4.56 -17.65
C PHE A 18 17.96 -4.94 -16.20
N THR A 19 18.60 -6.08 -15.92
CA THR A 19 18.84 -6.58 -14.55
C THR A 19 17.55 -6.55 -13.71
N ILE A 20 16.48 -7.10 -14.26
CA ILE A 20 15.17 -7.25 -13.60
C ILE A 20 14.88 -8.74 -13.47
N PRO A 21 14.44 -9.24 -12.29
CA PRO A 21 14.01 -10.62 -12.15
C PRO A 21 13.01 -11.04 -13.23
N PHE A 22 13.26 -12.20 -13.82
CA PHE A 22 12.48 -12.73 -14.94
C PHE A 22 10.97 -12.71 -14.66
N GLU A 23 10.58 -13.14 -13.46
CA GLU A 23 9.19 -13.24 -13.03
C GLU A 23 8.47 -11.88 -13.02
N LEU A 24 9.18 -10.80 -12.69
CA LEU A 24 8.59 -9.46 -12.66
C LEU A 24 8.33 -8.93 -14.07
N ILE A 25 9.17 -9.27 -15.05
CA ILE A 25 8.90 -8.95 -16.45
C ILE A 25 7.71 -9.77 -16.93
N LEU A 26 7.71 -11.08 -16.65
CA LEU A 26 6.60 -11.97 -17.02
C LEU A 26 5.25 -11.44 -16.51
N ASP A 27 5.19 -11.03 -15.25
CA ASP A 27 3.97 -10.55 -14.58
C ASP A 27 3.57 -9.13 -14.96
N SER A 28 4.49 -8.36 -15.53
CA SER A 28 4.19 -7.04 -16.07
C SER A 28 3.49 -7.11 -17.42
N ASN A 29 3.36 -8.30 -18.02
CA ASN A 29 2.91 -8.49 -19.38
C ASN A 29 1.72 -9.47 -19.48
N PRO A 30 0.81 -9.28 -20.47
CA PRO A 30 -0.32 -10.18 -20.69
C PRO A 30 0.10 -11.64 -20.86
N SER A 31 -0.75 -12.56 -20.38
CA SER A 31 -0.50 -14.01 -20.42
C SER A 31 -0.16 -14.57 -21.81
N GLN A 32 -0.66 -13.96 -22.89
CA GLN A 32 -0.37 -14.39 -24.26
C GLN A 32 1.11 -14.17 -24.65
N ILE A 33 1.74 -13.13 -24.11
CA ILE A 33 3.16 -12.82 -24.34
C ILE A 33 4.07 -13.77 -23.52
N GLN A 34 3.53 -14.39 -22.48
CA GLN A 34 4.27 -15.29 -21.59
C GLN A 34 4.63 -16.64 -22.26
N THR A 35 3.93 -17.03 -23.33
CA THR A 35 4.13 -18.32 -24.02
C THR A 35 4.98 -18.24 -25.29
N SER A 36 4.96 -17.10 -25.97
CA SER A 36 5.77 -16.84 -27.17
C SER A 36 5.85 -15.34 -27.42
N LEU A 37 7.07 -14.82 -27.58
CA LEU A 37 7.31 -13.42 -27.96
C LEU A 37 7.36 -13.30 -29.48
N ASN A 38 6.46 -12.50 -30.06
CA ASN A 38 6.52 -12.17 -31.48
C ASN A 38 7.20 -10.83 -31.71
N ALA A 39 7.89 -10.71 -32.83
CA ALA A 39 8.45 -9.43 -33.25
C ALA A 39 7.34 -8.37 -33.37
N SER A 40 7.67 -7.13 -33.02
CA SER A 40 6.76 -5.97 -33.00
C SER A 40 5.68 -5.98 -31.91
N GLU A 41 5.65 -6.98 -31.02
CA GLU A 41 4.85 -6.89 -29.79
C GLU A 41 5.43 -5.83 -28.84
N MET A 42 4.56 -5.19 -28.06
CA MET A 42 4.97 -4.26 -27.02
C MET A 42 5.00 -4.97 -25.68
N ILE A 43 6.11 -4.87 -24.96
CA ILE A 43 6.23 -5.41 -23.61
C ILE A 43 6.66 -4.35 -22.59
N ASN A 44 6.21 -4.55 -21.37
CA ASN A 44 6.52 -3.74 -20.21
C ASN A 44 7.74 -4.27 -19.46
N ILE A 45 8.74 -3.40 -19.32
CA ILE A 45 9.87 -3.55 -18.40
C ILE A 45 9.55 -2.73 -17.13
N PRO A 46 9.32 -3.38 -15.96
CA PRO A 46 8.99 -2.69 -14.73
C PRO A 46 10.20 -1.98 -14.11
N GLY A 47 9.95 -0.94 -13.31
CA GLY A 47 11.00 -0.20 -12.61
C GLY A 47 11.76 0.80 -13.49
N PHE A 48 11.29 1.05 -14.72
CA PHE A 48 11.88 2.00 -15.66
C PHE A 48 10.86 2.99 -16.22
N LEU A 49 11.34 4.23 -16.41
CA LEU A 49 10.68 5.27 -17.20
C LEU A 49 11.51 5.56 -18.46
N VAL A 50 10.87 6.09 -19.49
CA VAL A 50 11.55 6.61 -20.69
C VAL A 50 11.78 8.11 -20.51
N LYS A 51 12.96 8.60 -20.89
CA LYS A 51 13.24 10.04 -20.96
C LYS A 51 13.84 10.43 -22.31
N PRO A 52 13.33 11.48 -22.97
CA PRO A 52 13.99 12.05 -24.14
C PRO A 52 15.34 12.67 -23.74
N TYR A 53 16.32 12.56 -24.62
CA TYR A 53 17.67 13.09 -24.46
C TYR A 53 18.19 13.61 -25.79
N ILE A 54 18.65 14.86 -25.79
CA ILE A 54 19.24 15.49 -26.98
C ILE A 54 20.73 15.20 -27.00
N ILE A 55 21.20 14.61 -28.10
CA ILE A 55 22.61 14.27 -28.30
C ILE A 55 23.46 15.53 -28.37
N LYS A 56 24.53 15.58 -27.57
CA LYS A 56 25.48 16.69 -27.53
C LYS A 56 26.71 16.42 -28.36
N GLU A 57 27.45 17.48 -28.67
CA GLU A 57 28.71 17.40 -29.40
C GLU A 57 29.70 16.42 -28.74
N GLY A 58 30.28 15.53 -29.54
CA GLY A 58 31.25 14.53 -29.09
C GLY A 58 30.66 13.32 -28.37
N GLU A 59 29.34 13.26 -28.15
CA GLU A 59 28.66 12.09 -27.57
C GLU A 59 28.40 11.00 -28.62
N THR A 60 28.46 9.74 -28.18
CA THR A 60 28.04 8.56 -28.94
C THR A 60 27.15 7.71 -28.04
N ILE A 61 26.34 6.80 -28.60
CA ILE A 61 25.50 5.90 -27.79
C ILE A 61 26.33 5.14 -26.75
N SER A 62 27.50 4.64 -27.13
CA SER A 62 28.41 3.94 -26.21
C SER A 62 28.90 4.83 -25.05
N LYS A 63 29.25 6.10 -25.32
CA LYS A 63 29.64 7.06 -24.27
C LYS A 63 28.47 7.39 -23.34
N ILE A 64 27.27 7.58 -23.90
CA ILE A 64 26.05 7.85 -23.12
C ILE A 64 25.69 6.64 -22.24
N ALA A 65 25.74 5.43 -22.80
CA ALA A 65 25.49 4.18 -22.08
C ALA A 65 26.45 4.03 -20.90
N THR A 66 27.75 4.20 -21.15
CA THR A 66 28.80 4.09 -20.12
C THR A 66 28.60 5.10 -19.00
N SER A 67 28.39 6.39 -19.32
CA SER A 67 28.21 7.44 -18.31
C SER A 67 26.97 7.24 -17.44
N ARG A 68 25.96 6.53 -17.96
CA ARG A 68 24.69 6.25 -17.28
C ARG A 68 24.60 4.84 -16.69
N LYS A 69 25.66 4.03 -16.79
CA LYS A 69 25.68 2.62 -16.37
C LYS A 69 24.56 1.80 -17.01
N LEU A 70 24.34 2.02 -18.31
CA LEU A 70 23.40 1.29 -19.15
C LEU A 70 24.17 0.46 -20.17
N SER A 71 23.55 -0.59 -20.71
CA SER A 71 24.05 -1.23 -21.92
C SER A 71 23.73 -0.36 -23.14
N THR A 72 24.61 -0.37 -24.14
CA THR A 72 24.36 0.26 -25.45
C THR A 72 23.06 -0.26 -26.06
N ASP A 73 22.85 -1.57 -25.96
CA ASP A 73 21.70 -2.25 -26.54
C ASP A 73 20.37 -1.87 -25.86
N ALA A 74 20.36 -1.57 -24.55
CA ALA A 74 19.18 -1.03 -23.87
C ALA A 74 18.77 0.36 -24.40
N ILE A 75 19.73 1.17 -24.89
CA ILE A 75 19.42 2.43 -25.56
C ILE A 75 18.89 2.14 -26.96
N LEU A 76 19.57 1.30 -27.75
CA LEU A 76 19.15 1.00 -29.13
C LEU A 76 17.76 0.35 -29.19
N LEU A 77 17.39 -0.46 -28.19
CA LEU A 77 16.09 -1.09 -28.10
C LEU A 77 14.92 -0.09 -28.03
N LEU A 78 15.13 1.10 -27.47
CA LEU A 78 14.15 2.20 -27.44
C LEU A 78 14.21 3.11 -28.68
N ASN A 79 15.22 2.94 -29.53
CA ASN A 79 15.52 3.81 -30.65
C ASN A 79 15.72 2.99 -31.93
N GLN A 80 14.83 2.02 -32.19
CA GLN A 80 14.99 1.07 -33.29
C GLN A 80 14.94 1.71 -34.69
N ASP A 81 14.40 2.91 -34.78
CA ASP A 81 14.42 3.72 -36.01
C ASP A 81 15.81 4.29 -36.33
N TYR A 82 16.73 4.29 -35.36
CA TYR A 82 18.10 4.76 -35.52
C TYR A 82 19.07 3.59 -35.66
N ARG A 83 19.99 3.67 -36.62
CA ARG A 83 21.25 2.91 -36.56
C ARG A 83 22.23 3.64 -35.64
N ALA A 84 23.00 2.90 -34.86
CA ALA A 84 23.90 3.46 -33.84
C ALA A 84 24.91 4.46 -34.44
N GLU A 85 25.32 4.24 -35.69
CA GLU A 85 26.29 5.04 -36.44
C GLU A 85 25.66 6.27 -37.12
N GLU A 86 24.33 6.35 -37.18
CA GLU A 86 23.60 7.41 -37.91
C GLU A 86 23.10 8.54 -37.01
N ILE A 87 23.24 8.38 -35.68
CA ILE A 87 22.80 9.36 -34.68
C ILE A 87 23.73 10.58 -34.68
N LYS A 88 23.14 11.77 -34.83
CA LYS A 88 23.83 13.05 -34.96
C LYS A 88 23.58 13.95 -33.76
N VAL A 89 24.46 14.95 -33.61
CA VAL A 89 24.28 16.04 -32.64
C VAL A 89 22.95 16.74 -32.92
N GLY A 90 22.15 16.95 -31.88
CA GLY A 90 20.80 17.53 -31.99
C GLY A 90 19.67 16.51 -32.13
N ASP A 91 19.97 15.24 -32.46
CA ASP A 91 18.95 14.19 -32.47
C ASP A 91 18.40 13.96 -31.06
N THR A 92 17.11 13.64 -30.96
CA THR A 92 16.48 13.26 -29.70
C THR A 92 16.32 11.75 -29.64
N ILE A 93 17.05 11.12 -28.72
CA ILE A 93 16.92 9.68 -28.43
C ILE A 93 16.16 9.46 -27.13
N LEU A 94 15.59 8.26 -26.98
CA LEU A 94 14.92 7.80 -25.78
C LEU A 94 15.89 7.02 -24.90
N LEU A 95 16.00 7.39 -23.63
CA LEU A 95 16.85 6.71 -22.65
C LEU A 95 16.01 5.97 -21.61
N PRO A 96 16.38 4.73 -21.26
CA PRO A 96 15.80 4.05 -20.12
C PRO A 96 16.33 4.68 -18.83
N MET A 97 15.42 5.06 -17.93
CA MET A 97 15.74 5.61 -16.62
C MET A 97 15.21 4.67 -15.53
N ARG A 98 16.13 3.97 -14.87
CA ARG A 98 15.80 3.13 -13.71
C ARG A 98 15.30 3.97 -12.55
N ILE A 99 14.30 3.47 -11.85
CA ILE A 99 13.72 4.08 -10.67
C ILE A 99 14.39 3.51 -9.44
N THR A 100 15.16 4.37 -8.77
CA THR A 100 15.97 4.02 -7.60
C THR A 100 15.58 4.80 -6.35
N LYS A 101 14.53 5.64 -6.44
CA LYS A 101 14.03 6.48 -5.35
C LYS A 101 12.51 6.37 -5.25
N PRO A 102 11.95 6.48 -4.04
CA PRO A 102 10.49 6.49 -3.86
C PRO A 102 9.82 7.65 -4.59
N TYR A 103 8.59 7.43 -5.02
CA TYR A 103 7.71 8.46 -5.57
C TYR A 103 6.89 9.18 -4.52
N PHE A 104 6.64 8.51 -3.39
CA PHE A 104 5.80 9.02 -2.33
C PHE A 104 6.50 10.18 -1.60
N GLN A 105 5.83 11.33 -1.50
CA GLN A 105 6.36 12.47 -0.74
C GLN A 105 5.99 12.34 0.73
N THR A 106 7.00 12.34 1.60
CA THR A 106 6.82 12.17 3.05
C THR A 106 6.66 13.49 3.81
N LYS A 107 6.66 14.62 3.11
CA LYS A 107 6.67 15.98 3.70
C LYS A 107 5.29 16.63 3.82
N SER A 108 4.25 16.01 3.26
CA SER A 108 2.88 16.55 3.29
C SER A 108 1.87 15.42 3.48
N PRO A 109 0.73 15.67 4.13
CA PRO A 109 -0.34 14.69 4.27
C PRO A 109 -0.85 14.18 2.91
N CYS A 110 -1.33 12.93 2.92
CA CYS A 110 -1.87 12.23 1.77
C CYS A 110 -3.39 12.06 1.91
N ASP A 111 -4.13 12.92 1.22
CA ASP A 111 -5.58 12.79 1.00
C ASP A 111 -5.89 11.66 -0.02
N SER A 112 -7.19 11.38 -0.21
CA SER A 112 -7.66 10.32 -1.10
C SER A 112 -7.27 10.56 -2.57
N LYS A 113 -7.29 11.81 -3.02
CA LYS A 113 -6.92 12.20 -4.39
C LYS A 113 -5.44 11.94 -4.66
N LYS A 114 -4.55 12.42 -3.78
CA LYS A 114 -3.11 12.17 -3.87
C LYS A 114 -2.81 10.68 -3.82
N LEU A 115 -3.51 9.92 -2.97
CA LEU A 115 -3.37 8.47 -2.91
C LEU A 115 -3.71 7.82 -4.26
N GLY A 116 -4.82 8.19 -4.90
CA GLY A 116 -5.19 7.70 -6.23
C GLY A 116 -4.14 8.02 -7.31
N GLU A 117 -3.57 9.23 -7.29
CA GLU A 117 -2.46 9.62 -8.16
C GLU A 117 -1.20 8.76 -7.92
N TYR A 118 -0.87 8.47 -6.66
CA TYR A 118 0.24 7.59 -6.30
C TYR A 118 0.03 6.16 -6.77
N ILE A 119 -1.15 5.58 -6.55
CA ILE A 119 -1.48 4.21 -6.96
C ILE A 119 -1.40 4.09 -8.49
N THR A 120 -1.98 5.05 -9.21
CA THR A 120 -1.92 5.10 -10.68
C THR A 120 -0.47 5.14 -11.17
N ARG A 121 0.37 5.96 -10.53
CA ARG A 121 1.80 6.06 -10.87
C ARG A 121 2.56 4.77 -10.57
N LEU A 122 2.30 4.13 -9.43
CA LEU A 122 2.93 2.86 -9.09
C LEU A 122 2.55 1.77 -10.09
N LYS A 123 1.27 1.62 -10.44
CA LYS A 123 0.82 0.63 -11.44
C LYS A 123 1.46 0.85 -12.81
N LYS A 124 1.64 2.11 -13.23
CA LYS A 124 2.32 2.43 -14.49
C LYS A 124 3.80 2.03 -14.49
N VAL A 125 4.49 2.16 -13.34
CA VAL A 125 5.93 1.89 -13.23
C VAL A 125 6.21 0.42 -12.92
N TYR A 126 5.31 -0.24 -12.20
CA TYR A 126 5.40 -1.62 -11.76
C TYR A 126 4.16 -2.39 -12.23
N PRO A 127 4.04 -2.71 -13.53
CA PRO A 127 2.79 -3.27 -14.07
C PRO A 127 2.42 -4.64 -13.50
N PHE A 128 3.36 -5.35 -12.87
CA PHE A 128 3.13 -6.61 -12.14
C PHE A 128 2.27 -6.46 -10.87
N ILE A 129 2.07 -5.25 -10.33
CA ILE A 129 1.12 -5.05 -9.22
C ILE A 129 -0.30 -5.05 -9.77
N ASN A 130 -1.29 -5.55 -9.03
CA ASN A 130 -2.70 -5.44 -9.42
C ASN A 130 -3.43 -4.46 -8.51
N VAL A 131 -4.38 -3.70 -9.06
CA VAL A 131 -5.15 -2.72 -8.30
C VAL A 131 -6.63 -2.98 -8.56
N PHE A 132 -7.40 -3.15 -7.49
CA PHE A 132 -8.82 -3.41 -7.54
C PHE A 132 -9.56 -2.37 -6.70
N THR A 133 -10.74 -1.96 -7.12
CA THR A 133 -11.68 -1.25 -6.26
C THR A 133 -12.48 -2.30 -5.50
N VAL A 134 -12.32 -2.36 -4.18
CA VAL A 134 -12.99 -3.34 -3.31
C VAL A 134 -14.30 -2.83 -2.71
N GLY A 135 -14.55 -1.53 -2.87
CA GLY A 135 -15.78 -0.87 -2.47
C GLY A 135 -15.66 0.63 -2.69
N THR A 136 -16.67 1.36 -2.24
CA THR A 136 -16.68 2.83 -2.23
C THR A 136 -17.11 3.30 -0.86
N SER A 137 -16.54 4.41 -0.42
CA SER A 137 -17.00 5.15 0.75
C SER A 137 -18.39 5.76 0.56
N VAL A 138 -18.93 6.35 1.62
CA VAL A 138 -20.25 7.02 1.60
C VAL A 138 -20.37 8.07 0.50
N LEU A 139 -19.35 8.88 0.25
CA LEU A 139 -19.34 9.92 -0.78
C LEU A 139 -18.93 9.40 -2.17
N GLY A 140 -18.69 8.09 -2.30
CA GLY A 140 -18.34 7.44 -3.56
C GLY A 140 -16.83 7.40 -3.86
N SER A 141 -15.97 7.85 -2.96
CA SER A 141 -14.51 7.72 -3.11
C SER A 141 -14.12 6.24 -3.13
N PRO A 142 -13.30 5.76 -4.09
CA PRO A 142 -12.96 4.35 -4.22
C PRO A 142 -12.05 3.87 -3.09
N ILE A 143 -12.36 2.69 -2.54
CA ILE A 143 -11.49 1.97 -1.61
C ILE A 143 -10.69 0.97 -2.45
N GLN A 144 -9.38 1.18 -2.55
CA GLN A 144 -8.53 0.43 -3.46
C GLN A 144 -7.68 -0.60 -2.72
N GLU A 145 -7.63 -1.82 -3.25
CA GLU A 145 -6.68 -2.87 -2.87
C GLU A 145 -5.54 -2.94 -3.88
N ILE A 146 -4.30 -2.95 -3.39
CA ILE A 146 -3.10 -3.25 -4.18
C ILE A 146 -2.67 -4.68 -3.85
N ARG A 147 -2.53 -5.55 -4.87
CA ARG A 147 -1.98 -6.91 -4.75
C ARG A 147 -0.60 -7.01 -5.36
N ILE A 148 0.33 -7.63 -4.63
CA ILE A 148 1.73 -7.78 -5.05
C ILE A 148 2.22 -9.17 -4.65
N GLY A 149 2.81 -9.92 -5.58
CA GLY A 149 3.32 -11.27 -5.33
C GLY A 149 2.39 -12.37 -5.82
N LYS A 150 2.89 -13.61 -5.72
CA LYS A 150 2.28 -14.83 -6.25
C LYS A 150 2.17 -15.96 -5.22
N GLY A 151 2.57 -15.67 -3.99
CA GLY A 151 2.54 -16.64 -2.92
C GLY A 151 1.15 -17.15 -2.60
N LYS A 152 1.07 -18.40 -2.17
CA LYS A 152 -0.16 -18.96 -1.62
C LYS A 152 -0.54 -18.32 -0.29
N LYS A 153 0.46 -17.86 0.47
CA LYS A 153 0.26 -17.15 1.73
C LYS A 153 -0.17 -15.72 1.44
N ILE A 154 -1.31 -15.31 1.94
CA ILE A 154 -1.86 -13.96 1.75
C ILE A 154 -1.72 -13.15 3.03
N VAL A 155 -0.92 -12.08 2.97
CA VAL A 155 -0.73 -11.15 4.09
C VAL A 155 -1.46 -9.86 3.75
N HIS A 156 -2.49 -9.55 4.53
CA HIS A 156 -3.28 -8.34 4.37
C HIS A 156 -2.81 -7.24 5.32
N MET A 157 -2.66 -6.02 4.80
CA MET A 157 -2.39 -4.82 5.59
C MET A 157 -3.33 -3.69 5.18
N ASN A 158 -3.82 -2.95 6.16
CA ASN A 158 -4.66 -1.78 5.91
C ASN A 158 -4.31 -0.61 6.83
N ALA A 159 -4.80 0.58 6.46
CA ALA A 159 -4.54 1.82 7.16
C ALA A 159 -5.74 2.78 7.09
N SER A 160 -5.72 3.80 7.95
CA SER A 160 -6.72 4.87 8.02
C SER A 160 -8.16 4.35 8.10
N PHE A 161 -8.40 3.40 9.01
CA PHE A 161 -9.75 3.14 9.53
C PHE A 161 -10.29 4.37 10.26
N HIS A 162 -9.42 5.02 11.05
CA HIS A 162 -9.70 6.28 11.69
C HIS A 162 -9.14 7.45 10.87
N ALA A 163 -9.96 8.49 10.68
CA ALA A 163 -9.64 9.62 9.81
C ALA A 163 -8.43 10.44 10.27
N ASN A 164 -8.32 10.75 11.56
CA ASN A 164 -7.18 11.48 12.15
C ASN A 164 -5.89 10.65 12.26
N GLU A 165 -5.89 9.39 11.83
CA GLU A 165 -4.73 8.50 11.79
C GLU A 165 -4.14 8.40 10.37
N TRP A 166 -4.40 9.42 9.52
CA TRP A 166 -4.01 9.48 8.10
C TRP A 166 -2.50 9.26 7.85
N ILE A 167 -1.64 9.44 8.85
CA ILE A 167 -0.21 9.13 8.76
C ILE A 167 0.04 7.64 8.47
N THR A 168 -0.87 6.76 8.88
CA THR A 168 -0.78 5.30 8.63
C THR A 168 -0.84 4.98 7.13
N THR A 169 -1.66 5.69 6.33
CA THR A 169 -1.65 5.60 4.85
C THR A 169 -0.26 5.90 4.30
N MET A 170 0.37 6.97 4.79
CA MET A 170 1.70 7.38 4.31
C MET A 170 2.75 6.33 4.63
N VAL A 171 2.70 5.75 5.84
CA VAL A 171 3.62 4.70 6.29
C VAL A 171 3.45 3.47 5.41
N LEU A 172 2.23 2.99 5.24
CA LEU A 172 1.93 1.79 4.47
C LEU A 172 2.32 1.95 2.98
N MET A 173 2.01 3.10 2.37
CA MET A 173 2.42 3.38 0.98
C MET A 173 3.94 3.52 0.83
N SER A 174 4.64 4.00 1.85
CA SER A 174 6.11 4.04 1.84
C SER A 174 6.73 2.65 1.94
N LEU A 175 6.15 1.75 2.75
CA LEU A 175 6.54 0.34 2.78
C LEU A 175 6.35 -0.33 1.42
N VAL A 176 5.18 -0.13 0.80
CA VAL A 176 4.89 -0.65 -0.55
C VAL A 176 5.91 -0.14 -1.56
N ASN A 177 6.20 1.16 -1.56
CA ASN A 177 7.17 1.71 -2.51
C ASN A 177 8.59 1.16 -2.25
N ASN A 178 9.02 1.01 -0.99
CA ASN A 178 10.32 0.44 -0.65
C ASN A 178 10.41 -1.03 -1.07
N TYR A 179 9.33 -1.79 -0.91
CA TYR A 179 9.23 -3.17 -1.40
C TYR A 179 9.36 -3.26 -2.94
N LEU A 180 8.63 -2.42 -3.67
CA LEU A 180 8.72 -2.37 -5.14
C LEU A 180 10.12 -1.96 -5.64
N LEU A 181 10.76 -0.99 -4.97
CA LEU A 181 12.14 -0.62 -5.28
C LEU A 181 13.11 -1.77 -5.02
N SER A 182 12.95 -2.49 -3.91
CA SER A 182 13.76 -3.66 -3.61
C SER A 182 13.64 -4.72 -4.70
N LEU A 183 12.41 -5.03 -5.13
CA LEU A 183 12.13 -6.02 -6.18
C LEU A 183 12.82 -5.68 -7.52
N THR A 184 12.76 -4.41 -7.96
CA THR A 184 13.31 -4.00 -9.27
C THR A 184 14.77 -3.55 -9.25
N ASN A 185 15.38 -3.41 -8.08
CA ASN A 185 16.78 -3.00 -7.95
C ASN A 185 17.67 -4.08 -7.32
N GLY A 186 17.10 -5.20 -6.86
CA GLY A 186 17.84 -6.31 -6.24
C GLY A 186 18.43 -5.96 -4.87
N SER A 187 18.10 -4.79 -4.31
CA SER A 187 18.55 -4.38 -2.98
C SER A 187 17.75 -5.11 -1.90
N PRO A 188 18.38 -5.81 -0.95
CA PRO A 188 17.64 -6.51 0.11
C PRO A 188 16.94 -5.52 1.05
N ILE A 189 15.82 -5.93 1.65
CA ILE A 189 15.19 -5.19 2.75
C ILE A 189 15.58 -5.86 4.05
N ARG A 190 16.38 -5.15 4.85
CA ARG A 190 16.93 -5.64 6.12
C ARG A 190 17.67 -6.99 6.02
N GLY A 191 18.29 -7.27 4.87
CA GLY A 191 19.06 -8.49 4.61
C GLY A 191 18.30 -9.55 3.81
N GLU A 192 16.98 -9.41 3.66
CA GLU A 192 16.13 -10.37 2.96
C GLU A 192 15.97 -10.06 1.47
N LYS A 193 16.00 -11.10 0.64
CA LYS A 193 15.84 -10.99 -0.82
C LYS A 193 14.36 -10.90 -1.21
N SER A 194 13.87 -9.69 -1.47
CA SER A 194 12.46 -9.39 -1.83
C SER A 194 11.83 -10.30 -2.88
N ILE A 195 12.60 -10.77 -3.86
CA ILE A 195 12.08 -11.68 -4.90
C ILE A 195 11.56 -13.00 -4.33
N GLN A 196 12.18 -13.50 -3.26
CA GLN A 196 11.70 -14.70 -2.58
C GLN A 196 10.38 -14.42 -1.85
N GLN A 197 10.26 -13.29 -1.15
CA GLN A 197 8.98 -12.89 -0.56
C GLN A 197 7.89 -12.70 -1.62
N TYR A 198 8.22 -12.21 -2.82
CA TYR A 198 7.27 -12.09 -3.92
C TYR A 198 6.73 -13.44 -4.40
N GLN A 199 7.56 -14.49 -4.36
CA GLN A 199 7.18 -15.84 -4.74
C GLN A 199 6.40 -16.55 -3.62
N ASP A 200 6.77 -16.32 -2.36
CA ASP A 200 6.22 -17.03 -1.20
C ASP A 200 4.96 -16.37 -0.62
N VAL A 201 4.81 -15.05 -0.78
CA VAL A 201 3.70 -14.25 -0.25
C VAL A 201 3.00 -13.43 -1.33
N GLN A 202 1.67 -13.39 -1.26
CA GLN A 202 0.84 -12.39 -1.91
C GLN A 202 0.42 -11.34 -0.88
N LEU A 203 0.90 -10.11 -1.06
CA LEU A 203 0.45 -8.96 -0.29
C LEU A 203 -0.92 -8.48 -0.78
N SER A 204 -1.82 -8.19 0.15
CA SER A 204 -3.08 -7.48 -0.07
C SER A 204 -3.05 -6.18 0.74
N ILE A 205 -3.09 -5.02 0.09
CA ILE A 205 -2.88 -3.72 0.76
C ILE A 205 -4.06 -2.81 0.51
N VAL A 206 -4.77 -2.37 1.56
CA VAL A 206 -5.78 -1.31 1.48
C VAL A 206 -5.25 -0.06 2.22
N PRO A 207 -4.62 0.89 1.50
CA PRO A 207 -3.89 1.99 2.13
C PRO A 207 -4.78 3.04 2.80
N MET A 208 -6.07 3.08 2.50
CA MET A 208 -7.02 4.02 3.11
C MET A 208 -8.42 3.42 3.10
N VAL A 209 -8.91 3.05 4.28
CA VAL A 209 -10.26 2.49 4.44
C VAL A 209 -11.31 3.61 4.52
N ASN A 210 -10.98 4.74 5.14
CA ASN A 210 -11.86 5.89 5.37
C ASN A 210 -11.46 7.12 4.53
N PRO A 211 -11.59 7.11 3.19
CA PRO A 211 -11.16 8.23 2.38
C PRO A 211 -11.94 9.52 2.68
N ASP A 212 -13.25 9.44 2.90
CA ASP A 212 -14.06 10.63 3.16
C ASP A 212 -13.72 11.28 4.50
N GLY A 213 -13.49 10.48 5.55
CA GLY A 213 -13.07 10.99 6.84
C GLY A 213 -11.67 11.60 6.80
N VAL A 214 -10.70 10.95 6.12
CA VAL A 214 -9.35 11.52 5.94
C VAL A 214 -9.42 12.85 5.18
N ASP A 215 -10.21 12.92 4.12
CA ASP A 215 -10.39 14.15 3.35
C ASP A 215 -11.05 15.25 4.18
N LEU A 216 -12.02 14.92 5.04
CA LEU A 216 -12.62 15.86 6.00
C LEU A 216 -11.56 16.45 6.95
N VAL A 217 -10.70 15.60 7.52
CA VAL A 217 -9.63 16.05 8.44
C VAL A 217 -8.61 16.95 7.73
N LEU A 218 -8.25 16.62 6.48
CA LEU A 218 -7.16 17.31 5.76
C LEU A 218 -7.62 18.54 4.98
N ASN A 219 -8.83 18.51 4.43
CA ASN A 219 -9.33 19.50 3.48
C ASN A 219 -10.56 20.27 4.01
N GLY A 220 -11.13 19.83 5.12
CA GLY A 220 -12.39 20.37 5.62
C GLY A 220 -13.61 19.76 4.91
N PRO A 221 -14.81 20.23 5.28
CA PRO A 221 -16.05 19.55 4.92
C PRO A 221 -16.45 19.83 3.46
N PRO A 222 -16.96 18.82 2.73
CA PRO A 222 -17.44 19.01 1.37
C PRO A 222 -18.74 19.82 1.37
N SER A 223 -18.96 20.64 0.33
CA SER A 223 -20.07 21.60 0.29
C SER A 223 -21.46 20.98 0.53
N LEU A 224 -21.70 19.75 0.07
CA LEU A 224 -22.99 19.06 0.22
C LEU A 224 -23.25 18.55 1.65
N HIS A 225 -22.20 18.26 2.42
CA HIS A 225 -22.32 17.72 3.80
C HIS A 225 -21.84 18.71 4.86
N HIS A 226 -21.56 19.95 4.48
CA HIS A 226 -20.96 20.96 5.33
C HIS A 226 -21.68 21.13 6.67
N ASP A 227 -22.98 21.38 6.64
CA ASP A 227 -23.76 21.65 7.85
C ASP A 227 -23.96 20.37 8.68
N GLU A 228 -24.09 19.21 8.04
CA GLU A 228 -24.23 17.92 8.72
C GLU A 228 -23.01 17.59 9.58
N VAL A 229 -21.81 17.69 9.00
CA VAL A 229 -20.57 17.35 9.71
C VAL A 229 -20.19 18.39 10.76
N ILE A 230 -20.48 19.68 10.53
CA ILE A 230 -20.31 20.72 11.56
C ILE A 230 -21.25 20.48 12.74
N ASN A 231 -22.52 20.14 12.47
CA ASN A 231 -23.48 19.83 13.53
C ASN A 231 -23.06 18.59 14.33
N MET A 232 -22.57 17.54 13.67
CA MET A 232 -21.99 16.38 14.36
C MET A 232 -20.73 16.76 15.16
N ASN A 233 -19.97 17.76 14.72
CA ASN A 233 -18.79 18.28 15.40
C ASN A 233 -19.10 19.42 16.38
N GLU A 234 -20.33 19.46 16.94
CA GLU A 234 -20.76 20.43 17.95
C GLU A 234 -20.60 21.91 17.53
N GLY A 235 -20.77 22.19 16.23
CA GLY A 235 -20.60 23.53 15.65
C GLY A 235 -19.15 23.90 15.34
N SER A 236 -18.19 23.02 15.62
CA SER A 236 -16.78 23.24 15.29
C SER A 236 -16.49 22.99 13.81
N ASN A 237 -15.77 23.91 13.18
CA ASN A 237 -15.22 23.74 11.84
C ASN A 237 -13.78 23.19 11.86
N ASP A 238 -13.28 22.78 13.04
CA ASP A 238 -12.00 22.11 13.20
C ASP A 238 -12.20 20.59 13.33
N PHE A 239 -11.76 19.87 12.31
CA PHE A 239 -11.91 18.42 12.19
C PHE A 239 -10.65 17.65 12.56
N VAL A 240 -9.61 18.31 13.09
CA VAL A 240 -8.32 17.68 13.44
C VAL A 240 -8.46 16.38 14.26
N HIS A 241 -9.43 16.31 15.16
CA HIS A 241 -9.66 15.14 16.01
C HIS A 241 -10.77 14.19 15.51
N TRP A 242 -11.30 14.40 14.30
CA TRP A 242 -12.33 13.55 13.72
C TRP A 242 -11.77 12.15 13.44
N LYS A 243 -12.43 11.13 13.97
CA LYS A 243 -12.03 9.71 13.91
C LYS A 243 -12.92 8.92 12.95
N ALA A 244 -14.21 9.21 12.98
CA ALA A 244 -15.26 8.49 12.27
C ALA A 244 -15.20 8.63 10.72
N ASN A 245 -16.06 7.91 10.00
CA ASN A 245 -16.36 8.22 8.59
C ASN A 245 -17.16 9.52 8.47
N ILE A 246 -17.54 9.90 7.24
CA ILE A 246 -18.28 11.16 7.00
C ILE A 246 -19.65 11.20 7.68
N ARG A 247 -20.26 10.03 7.96
CA ARG A 247 -21.55 9.90 8.67
C ARG A 247 -21.39 9.85 10.19
N GLY A 248 -20.20 10.10 10.72
CA GLY A 248 -19.96 10.08 12.15
C GLY A 248 -20.03 8.68 12.77
N VAL A 249 -19.75 7.63 11.99
CA VAL A 249 -19.63 6.24 12.48
C VAL A 249 -18.16 5.82 12.59
N ASP A 250 -17.79 5.26 13.73
CA ASP A 250 -16.46 4.70 13.95
C ASP A 250 -16.33 3.35 13.23
N LEU A 251 -15.59 3.33 12.12
CA LEU A 251 -15.43 2.14 11.28
C LEU A 251 -14.77 0.96 12.01
N ASN A 252 -13.93 1.21 13.02
CA ASN A 252 -13.34 0.15 13.82
C ASN A 252 -14.22 -0.25 15.02
N ARG A 253 -15.51 0.07 14.97
CA ARG A 253 -16.56 -0.42 15.87
C ARG A 253 -17.75 -1.01 15.10
N GLN A 254 -17.55 -1.36 13.83
CA GLN A 254 -18.61 -1.82 12.94
C GLN A 254 -18.68 -3.35 12.80
N PHE A 255 -17.70 -4.10 13.27
CA PHE A 255 -17.63 -5.53 12.97
C PHE A 255 -18.37 -6.38 14.01
N PRO A 256 -18.99 -7.51 13.62
CA PRO A 256 -19.83 -8.33 14.50
C PRO A 256 -18.99 -9.25 15.42
N ALA A 257 -18.15 -8.63 16.25
CA ALA A 257 -17.40 -9.28 17.32
C ALA A 257 -17.80 -8.64 18.64
N ASN A 258 -18.81 -9.21 19.31
CA ASN A 258 -19.48 -8.61 20.47
C ASN A 258 -19.94 -7.15 20.24
N TRP A 259 -20.42 -6.83 19.03
CA TRP A 259 -20.91 -5.49 18.67
C TRP A 259 -22.05 -5.00 19.58
N GLU A 260 -22.99 -5.89 19.91
CA GLU A 260 -24.08 -5.58 20.86
C GLU A 260 -23.54 -5.18 22.23
N LYS A 261 -22.43 -5.77 22.70
CA LYS A 261 -21.78 -5.36 23.95
C LYS A 261 -21.28 -3.91 23.83
N VAL A 262 -20.59 -3.58 22.73
CA VAL A 262 -20.12 -2.20 22.46
C VAL A 262 -21.28 -1.22 22.41
N LYS A 263 -22.35 -1.55 21.68
CA LYS A 263 -23.54 -0.70 21.54
C LYS A 263 -24.20 -0.43 22.88
N ASN A 264 -24.41 -1.47 23.70
CA ASN A 264 -25.08 -1.35 25.00
C ASN A 264 -24.20 -0.70 26.07
N SER A 265 -22.87 -0.84 25.98
CA SER A 265 -21.94 -0.19 26.92
C SER A 265 -21.59 1.26 26.55
N ASN A 266 -21.93 1.72 25.34
CA ASN A 266 -21.59 3.07 24.91
C ASN A 266 -22.49 4.12 25.56
N LYS A 267 -22.05 4.62 26.71
CA LYS A 267 -22.79 5.61 27.51
C LYS A 267 -22.71 7.03 26.95
N HIS A 268 -21.77 7.30 26.04
CA HIS A 268 -21.38 8.66 25.69
C HIS A 268 -21.76 9.05 24.25
N THR A 269 -21.78 8.11 23.30
CA THR A 269 -22.07 8.40 21.88
C THR A 269 -23.08 7.42 21.30
N ASN A 270 -24.37 7.74 21.42
CA ASN A 270 -25.49 6.93 20.90
C ASN A 270 -26.04 7.41 19.55
N SER A 271 -25.45 8.46 18.99
CA SER A 271 -25.77 9.04 17.69
C SER A 271 -24.48 9.32 16.90
N PRO A 272 -24.57 9.55 15.58
CA PRO A 272 -23.46 10.04 14.78
C PRO A 272 -22.66 11.14 15.47
N ALA A 273 -21.34 10.96 15.53
CA ALA A 273 -20.42 11.82 16.27
C ALA A 273 -19.00 11.76 15.65
N PRO A 274 -18.08 12.67 16.01
CA PRO A 274 -16.73 12.66 15.49
C PRO A 274 -15.95 11.38 15.81
N ARG A 275 -16.40 10.62 16.82
CA ARG A 275 -15.75 9.40 17.32
C ARG A 275 -16.69 8.49 18.09
N ASP A 276 -16.28 7.23 18.19
CA ASP A 276 -16.80 6.20 19.09
C ASP A 276 -18.28 5.75 18.88
N PHE A 277 -19.06 6.40 18.01
CA PHE A 277 -20.39 5.90 17.65
C PHE A 277 -20.27 4.61 16.81
N PRO A 278 -20.78 3.46 17.27
CA PRO A 278 -20.56 2.16 16.61
C PRO A 278 -21.50 1.89 15.44
N GLY A 279 -22.36 2.85 15.07
CA GLY A 279 -23.42 2.68 14.08
C GLY A 279 -24.77 2.27 14.68
N SER A 280 -25.79 2.15 13.83
CA SER A 280 -27.14 1.69 14.21
C SER A 280 -27.24 0.17 14.29
N PHE A 281 -26.42 -0.55 13.50
CA PHE A 281 -26.20 -1.99 13.53
C PHE A 281 -24.76 -2.27 13.03
N SER A 282 -24.23 -3.47 13.28
CA SER A 282 -22.90 -3.86 12.76
C SER A 282 -22.89 -3.91 11.23
N LEU A 283 -21.80 -3.48 10.60
CA LEU A 283 -21.64 -3.42 9.14
C LEU A 283 -22.75 -2.58 8.48
N SER A 284 -23.05 -1.41 9.05
CA SER A 284 -23.95 -0.42 8.44
C SER A 284 -23.25 0.45 7.40
N GLU A 285 -21.94 0.65 7.54
CA GLU A 285 -21.16 1.54 6.68
C GLU A 285 -20.54 0.80 5.49
N PRO A 286 -20.58 1.39 4.28
CA PRO A 286 -20.08 0.75 3.07
C PRO A 286 -18.57 0.47 3.13
N GLU A 287 -17.79 1.31 3.84
CA GLU A 287 -16.37 1.07 4.06
C GLU A 287 -16.11 -0.21 4.88
N ALA A 288 -16.88 -0.41 5.95
CA ALA A 288 -16.76 -1.59 6.80
C ALA A 288 -17.25 -2.87 6.08
N ILE A 289 -18.33 -2.76 5.31
CA ILE A 289 -18.84 -3.84 4.44
C ILE A 289 -17.76 -4.26 3.43
N ALA A 290 -17.16 -3.31 2.72
CA ALA A 290 -16.11 -3.58 1.73
C ALA A 290 -14.93 -4.35 2.34
N MET A 291 -14.48 -3.97 3.54
CA MET A 291 -13.40 -4.68 4.23
C MET A 291 -13.81 -6.08 4.70
N ALA A 292 -15.03 -6.24 5.21
CA ALA A 292 -15.56 -7.54 5.62
C ALA A 292 -15.70 -8.51 4.44
N GLU A 293 -16.21 -8.03 3.30
CA GLU A 293 -16.31 -8.82 2.07
C GLU A 293 -14.93 -9.17 1.53
N LEU A 294 -13.99 -8.24 1.56
CA LEU A 294 -12.62 -8.49 1.12
C LEU A 294 -11.97 -9.63 1.93
N ALA A 295 -12.08 -9.62 3.26
CA ALA A 295 -11.56 -10.69 4.11
C ALA A 295 -12.22 -12.04 3.83
N LYS A 296 -13.55 -12.06 3.65
CA LYS A 296 -14.31 -13.28 3.32
C LYS A 296 -13.93 -13.87 1.97
N ASN A 297 -13.67 -13.02 0.97
CA ASN A 297 -13.40 -13.46 -0.40
C ASN A 297 -11.94 -13.89 -0.60
N ASN A 298 -11.00 -13.33 0.16
CA ASN A 298 -9.57 -13.56 -0.04
C ASN A 298 -8.93 -14.52 0.97
N PHE A 299 -9.60 -14.88 2.07
CA PHE A 299 -9.09 -15.84 3.08
C PHE A 299 -7.64 -15.58 3.51
N PHE A 300 -7.37 -14.38 4.03
CA PHE A 300 -6.02 -13.98 4.43
C PHE A 300 -5.39 -14.99 5.39
N ASP A 301 -4.08 -15.21 5.30
CA ASP A 301 -3.31 -15.96 6.31
C ASP A 301 -2.90 -15.07 7.47
N ARG A 302 -2.80 -13.77 7.25
CA ARG A 302 -2.48 -12.79 8.30
C ARG A 302 -3.10 -11.44 8.00
N LEU A 303 -3.55 -10.76 9.06
CA LEU A 303 -4.08 -9.41 8.99
C LEU A 303 -3.30 -8.46 9.89
N LEU A 304 -2.90 -7.30 9.36
CA LEU A 304 -2.28 -6.22 10.11
C LEU A 304 -3.05 -4.91 9.86
N ALA A 305 -3.74 -4.42 10.88
CA ALA A 305 -4.44 -3.14 10.85
C ALA A 305 -3.54 -2.05 11.45
N PHE A 306 -3.18 -1.05 10.64
CA PHE A 306 -2.29 0.03 11.05
C PHE A 306 -3.14 1.16 11.66
N HIS A 307 -2.81 1.51 12.89
CA HIS A 307 -3.42 2.56 13.68
C HIS A 307 -2.36 3.43 14.35
N THR A 308 -2.79 4.52 14.97
CA THR A 308 -2.00 5.32 15.91
C THR A 308 -2.88 5.64 17.11
N GLN A 309 -2.42 5.60 18.36
CA GLN A 309 -1.05 5.60 18.83
C GLN A 309 -0.90 4.86 20.15
N GLY A 310 0.33 4.50 20.50
CA GLY A 310 0.61 3.87 21.80
C GLY A 310 1.97 3.17 21.89
N LYS A 311 2.66 2.95 20.76
CA LYS A 311 3.86 2.09 20.70
C LYS A 311 3.59 0.69 21.28
N GLU A 312 2.40 0.18 21.00
CA GLU A 312 1.92 -1.14 21.42
C GLU A 312 1.13 -1.80 20.28
N PHE A 313 0.80 -3.07 20.44
CA PHE A 313 -0.06 -3.75 19.49
C PHE A 313 -0.88 -4.85 20.15
N TYR A 314 -2.06 -5.10 19.59
CA TYR A 314 -3.00 -6.10 20.07
C TYR A 314 -3.04 -7.30 19.12
N TRP A 315 -3.00 -8.52 19.66
CA TRP A 315 -2.86 -9.73 18.83
C TRP A 315 -3.82 -10.89 19.16
N GLY A 316 -4.59 -10.81 20.26
CA GLY A 316 -5.56 -11.82 20.65
C GLY A 316 -7.01 -11.32 20.65
N TYR A 317 -7.97 -12.25 20.73
CA TYR A 317 -9.38 -11.95 20.98
C TYR A 317 -10.11 -13.18 21.54
N GLU A 318 -10.52 -13.12 22.82
CA GLU A 318 -11.34 -14.15 23.51
C GLU A 318 -10.86 -15.61 23.35
N GLY A 319 -9.56 -15.82 23.17
CA GLY A 319 -8.97 -17.14 22.97
C GLY A 319 -9.23 -17.75 21.59
N HIS A 320 -9.59 -16.93 20.61
CA HIS A 320 -9.82 -17.34 19.22
C HIS A 320 -8.59 -17.21 18.33
N GLU A 321 -7.54 -16.53 18.79
CA GLU A 321 -6.26 -16.48 18.09
C GLU A 321 -5.58 -17.86 18.05
N PRO A 322 -4.96 -18.25 16.91
CA PRO A 322 -4.24 -19.50 16.82
C PRO A 322 -2.89 -19.43 17.55
N ASN A 323 -2.32 -20.57 17.92
CA ASN A 323 -1.05 -20.66 18.66
C ASN A 323 0.10 -19.91 17.96
N GLU A 324 0.18 -19.98 16.62
CA GLU A 324 1.22 -19.30 15.84
C GLU A 324 1.20 -17.77 16.01
N ALA A 325 0.06 -17.17 16.37
CA ALA A 325 -0.04 -15.72 16.57
C ALA A 325 0.86 -15.23 17.71
N GLU A 326 1.09 -16.04 18.74
CA GLU A 326 1.96 -15.70 19.87
C GLU A 326 3.44 -15.64 19.45
N GLU A 327 3.88 -16.56 18.59
CA GLU A 327 5.25 -16.59 18.08
C GLU A 327 5.53 -15.36 17.21
N ILE A 328 4.58 -15.02 16.33
CA ILE A 328 4.64 -13.82 15.50
C ILE A 328 4.63 -12.56 16.38
N ALA A 329 3.77 -12.50 17.40
CA ALA A 329 3.70 -11.37 18.33
C ALA A 329 5.04 -11.16 19.06
N LYS A 330 5.64 -12.23 19.60
CA LYS A 330 6.96 -12.16 20.26
C LYS A 330 8.03 -11.61 19.32
N GLU A 331 8.00 -12.03 18.05
CA GLU A 331 8.96 -11.52 17.08
C GLU A 331 8.71 -10.04 16.73
N ILE A 332 7.45 -9.65 16.54
CA ILE A 332 7.07 -8.24 16.32
C ILE A 332 7.56 -7.39 17.49
N GLU A 333 7.28 -7.79 18.74
CA GLU A 333 7.74 -7.11 19.95
C GLU A 333 9.26 -7.00 19.99
N ARG A 334 9.98 -8.10 19.73
CA ARG A 334 11.45 -8.14 19.73
C ARG A 334 12.06 -7.16 18.73
N VAL A 335 11.52 -7.08 17.50
CA VAL A 335 12.10 -6.21 16.46
C VAL A 335 11.66 -4.75 16.59
N SER A 336 10.41 -4.51 16.97
CA SER A 336 9.82 -3.17 17.04
C SER A 336 10.09 -2.45 18.37
N GLY A 337 10.21 -3.21 19.47
CA GLY A 337 10.19 -2.68 20.83
C GLY A 337 8.80 -2.25 21.30
N TYR A 338 7.73 -2.56 20.55
CA TYR A 338 6.36 -2.26 20.94
C TYR A 338 5.81 -3.36 21.83
N GLN A 339 5.02 -2.99 22.82
CA GLN A 339 4.44 -3.95 23.77
C GLN A 339 3.40 -4.85 23.08
N ALA A 340 3.56 -6.17 23.21
CA ALA A 340 2.58 -7.14 22.76
C ALA A 340 1.46 -7.32 23.80
N ILE A 341 0.25 -6.87 23.50
CA ILE A 341 -0.91 -7.00 24.40
C ILE A 341 -1.86 -8.04 23.82
N ARG A 342 -2.07 -9.14 24.57
CA ARG A 342 -2.92 -10.23 24.09
C ARG A 342 -4.41 -9.86 24.16
N TYR A 343 -4.87 -9.37 25.31
CA TYR A 343 -6.28 -9.05 25.54
C TYR A 343 -6.45 -7.64 26.11
N VAL A 344 -7.49 -6.98 25.62
CA VAL A 344 -8.02 -5.70 26.10
C VAL A 344 -9.54 -5.78 26.07
N ASP A 345 -10.23 -5.01 26.92
CA ASP A 345 -11.70 -4.88 26.87
C ASP A 345 -12.09 -3.95 25.72
N SER A 346 -11.86 -4.42 24.50
CA SER A 346 -12.24 -3.79 23.24
C SER A 346 -12.89 -4.83 22.34
N HIS A 347 -13.94 -4.42 21.64
CA HIS A 347 -14.75 -5.28 20.79
C HIS A 347 -15.18 -4.51 19.54
N ALA A 348 -15.77 -5.23 18.59
CA ALA A 348 -16.25 -4.74 17.30
C ALA A 348 -15.17 -4.18 16.35
N GLY A 349 -13.88 -4.32 16.70
CA GLY A 349 -12.77 -3.96 15.84
C GLY A 349 -12.60 -4.95 14.69
N TYR A 350 -11.95 -4.49 13.61
CA TYR A 350 -11.71 -5.33 12.44
C TYR A 350 -10.84 -6.55 12.77
N LYS A 351 -9.79 -6.36 13.59
CA LYS A 351 -8.95 -7.45 14.12
C LYS A 351 -9.77 -8.44 14.94
N ASP A 352 -10.62 -7.95 15.84
CA ASP A 352 -11.42 -8.78 16.74
C ASP A 352 -12.30 -9.74 15.95
N TRP A 353 -13.07 -9.18 15.00
CA TRP A 353 -13.90 -9.96 14.09
C TRP A 353 -13.10 -10.91 13.22
N TYR A 354 -11.96 -10.47 12.68
CA TYR A 354 -11.13 -11.33 11.86
C TYR A 354 -10.60 -12.55 12.64
N ILE A 355 -10.09 -12.34 13.85
CA ILE A 355 -9.63 -13.43 14.72
C ILE A 355 -10.82 -14.34 15.09
N GLN A 356 -11.97 -13.77 15.47
CA GLN A 356 -13.16 -14.54 15.83
C GLN A 356 -13.67 -15.40 14.67
N GLU A 357 -13.80 -14.84 13.47
CA GLU A 357 -14.43 -15.48 12.33
C GLU A 357 -13.50 -16.48 11.64
N PHE A 358 -12.25 -16.08 11.40
CA PHE A 358 -11.32 -16.86 10.58
C PHE A 358 -10.37 -17.73 11.40
N LYS A 359 -10.24 -17.48 12.72
CA LYS A 359 -9.29 -18.17 13.62
C LYS A 359 -7.84 -18.10 13.11
N ARG A 360 -7.46 -16.93 12.58
CA ARG A 360 -6.14 -16.66 11.97
C ARG A 360 -5.43 -15.49 12.65
N PRO A 361 -4.09 -15.36 12.52
CA PRO A 361 -3.34 -14.26 13.13
C PRO A 361 -3.81 -12.88 12.65
N GLY A 362 -4.23 -12.05 13.59
CA GLY A 362 -4.65 -10.66 13.36
C GLY A 362 -3.96 -9.73 14.34
N PHE A 363 -3.50 -8.58 13.85
CA PHE A 363 -2.76 -7.61 14.65
C PHE A 363 -3.31 -6.20 14.43
N THR A 364 -3.51 -5.45 15.52
CA THR A 364 -3.75 -4.01 15.49
C THR A 364 -2.48 -3.33 15.98
N LEU A 365 -1.81 -2.58 15.11
CA LEU A 365 -0.53 -1.93 15.40
C LEU A 365 -0.76 -0.45 15.72
N GLU A 366 -0.46 -0.01 16.94
CA GLU A 366 -0.64 1.37 17.39
C GLU A 366 0.69 2.14 17.30
N PHE A 367 0.97 2.73 16.15
CA PHE A 367 2.23 3.40 15.87
C PHE A 367 2.38 4.76 16.55
N GLY A 368 3.63 5.12 16.86
CA GLY A 368 3.96 6.43 17.40
C GLY A 368 3.33 6.69 18.78
N TRP A 369 3.45 7.94 19.26
CA TRP A 369 3.00 8.34 20.59
C TRP A 369 2.50 9.79 20.60
N GLY A 370 1.51 10.09 21.46
CA GLY A 370 0.97 11.44 21.63
C GLY A 370 -0.53 11.51 21.38
N ILE A 371 -0.96 12.58 20.70
CA ILE A 371 -2.37 12.86 20.39
C ILE A 371 -2.52 12.90 18.87
N ASN A 372 -3.49 12.15 18.33
CA ASN A 372 -3.80 12.19 16.91
C ASN A 372 -4.39 13.55 16.49
N PRO A 373 -4.02 14.05 15.30
CA PRO A 373 -3.12 13.42 14.33
C PRO A 373 -1.66 13.57 14.76
N LEU A 374 -0.88 12.48 14.67
CA LEU A 374 0.53 12.53 15.01
C LEU A 374 1.30 13.47 14.07
N PRO A 375 2.27 14.26 14.58
CA PRO A 375 3.05 15.15 13.74
C PRO A 375 3.96 14.37 12.79
N LEU A 376 4.16 14.89 11.57
CA LEU A 376 5.05 14.32 10.55
C LEU A 376 6.50 14.16 11.02
N SER A 377 6.93 14.84 12.09
CA SER A 377 8.24 14.62 12.71
C SER A 377 8.43 13.19 13.22
N GLN A 378 7.35 12.48 13.58
CA GLN A 378 7.41 11.06 13.99
C GLN A 378 7.46 10.09 12.80
N PHE A 379 7.15 10.54 11.59
CA PHE A 379 7.00 9.67 10.41
C PHE A 379 8.21 8.78 10.16
N ALA A 380 9.42 9.32 10.24
CA ALA A 380 10.65 8.57 9.96
C ALA A 380 10.90 7.45 11.00
N GLU A 381 10.60 7.70 12.28
CA GLU A 381 10.69 6.70 13.33
C GLU A 381 9.64 5.61 13.14
N ILE A 382 8.39 6.01 12.88
CA ILE A 382 7.28 5.08 12.63
C ILE A 382 7.60 4.18 11.43
N LEU A 383 8.03 4.75 10.31
CA LEU A 383 8.36 3.99 9.11
C LEU A 383 9.47 2.97 9.38
N LYS A 384 10.52 3.36 10.11
CA LYS A 384 11.61 2.44 10.47
C LYS A 384 11.12 1.26 11.32
N ILE A 385 10.15 1.47 12.21
CA ILE A 385 9.55 0.38 12.99
C ILE A 385 8.65 -0.47 12.11
N ALA A 386 7.79 0.16 11.30
CA ALA A 386 6.89 -0.53 10.40
C ALA A 386 7.64 -1.41 9.38
N GLU A 387 8.82 -1.00 8.90
CA GLU A 387 9.68 -1.81 8.03
C GLU A 387 10.14 -3.10 8.69
N LYS A 388 10.39 -3.09 10.00
CA LYS A 388 10.77 -4.31 10.73
C LYS A 388 9.58 -5.26 10.86
N ILE A 389 8.41 -4.72 11.22
CA ILE A 389 7.18 -5.49 11.34
C ILE A 389 6.76 -6.08 9.99
N PHE A 390 6.91 -5.30 8.91
CA PHE A 390 6.64 -5.73 7.54
C PHE A 390 7.44 -6.98 7.16
N ILE A 391 8.74 -7.03 7.49
CA ILE A 391 9.57 -8.22 7.23
C ILE A 391 9.12 -9.43 8.06
N VAL A 392 8.78 -9.24 9.33
CA VAL A 392 8.24 -10.33 10.17
C VAL A 392 6.94 -10.86 9.58
N ALA A 393 6.06 -9.96 9.13
CA ALA A 393 4.78 -10.31 8.53
C ALA A 393 4.92 -11.20 7.28
N LEU A 394 5.99 -11.00 6.51
CA LEU A 394 6.28 -11.75 5.29
C LEU A 394 7.00 -13.09 5.53
N THR A 395 7.75 -13.23 6.64
CA THR A 395 8.72 -14.33 6.81
C THR A 395 8.22 -15.44 7.71
N TYR A 396 7.70 -15.09 8.88
CA TYR A 396 6.94 -16.00 9.75
C TYR A 396 5.55 -16.10 9.18
#